data_AF-R6CPW6-F1
#
_entry.id   AF-R6CPW6-F1
#
_cell.length_a   1.000
_cell.length_b   1.000
_cell.length_c   1.000
_cell.angle_alpha   90.00
_cell.angle_beta   90.00
_cell.angle_gamma   90.00
#
_symmetry.space_group_name_H-M   'P 1'
#
loop_
_entity.id
_entity.type
_entity.pdbx_description
1 polymer ?
#
loop_
_entity_poly.entity_id
_entity_poly.type
_entity_poly.pdbx_seq_one_letter_code
_entity_poly.pdbx_strand_id
1 'polypeptide(L)'
;MCWRAGDIGDNLTPGGNDRENKKQFWGIVEGDEDSYLKAAEKYALAIVDTVNKYNADGFDYDIEDQGTLINASYPQRVEVFMQTLRREFDKTGKLLVADIPGGKAWLSYYNILSDEVVKSLDYIVWQTYEAGHSSLDDFFTGSGGVKSYHTKLFENVLRKSIVTATFERAVDKHYFTEQQTYHPACGIEHAGMGAYHIEYDYAGNPDYPAVRAAIAAQNPPIKN
;
A
#
# COMPACT_ATOMS: atom_id res chain seq x y z
N MET A 1 3.30 9.15 5.86
CA MET A 1 3.61 9.77 4.55
C MET A 1 3.44 8.73 3.48
N CYS A 2 3.12 9.10 2.24
CA CYS A 2 2.91 8.17 1.13
C CYS A 2 3.58 8.69 -0.15
N TRP A 3 4.22 7.80 -0.93
CA TRP A 3 4.55 8.06 -2.34
C TRP A 3 4.95 6.78 -3.07
N ARG A 4 4.89 6.89 -4.40
CA ARG A 4 5.37 5.88 -5.33
C ARG A 4 6.88 5.87 -5.48
N ALA A 5 7.49 4.69 -5.56
CA ALA A 5 8.94 4.56 -5.79
C ALA A 5 9.32 3.34 -6.64
N GLY A 6 9.16 3.43 -7.96
CA GLY A 6 9.64 2.36 -8.87
C GLY A 6 11.17 2.31 -8.91
N ASP A 7 11.83 3.46 -8.81
CA ASP A 7 13.27 3.61 -8.74
C ASP A 7 13.75 3.99 -7.33
N ILE A 8 14.94 3.51 -6.99
CA ILE A 8 15.67 3.95 -5.79
C ILE A 8 15.93 5.45 -5.90
N GLY A 9 15.45 6.23 -4.94
CA GLY A 9 15.60 7.69 -4.88
C GLY A 9 14.39 8.50 -5.37
N ASP A 10 13.35 7.85 -5.89
CA ASP A 10 12.12 8.54 -6.29
C ASP A 10 11.54 9.41 -5.16
N ASN A 11 11.02 10.59 -5.51
CA ASN A 11 10.40 11.54 -4.58
C ASN A 11 11.28 12.03 -3.42
N LEU A 12 12.59 11.71 -3.42
CA LEU A 12 13.55 12.24 -2.45
C LEU A 12 14.73 12.92 -3.15
N THR A 13 15.83 12.20 -3.30
CA THR A 13 17.14 12.73 -3.67
C THR A 13 17.78 11.76 -4.65
N PRO A 14 18.50 12.24 -5.68
CA PRO A 14 18.60 13.63 -6.11
C PRO A 14 17.24 14.18 -6.57
N GLY A 15 17.06 15.50 -6.51
CA GLY A 15 15.83 16.11 -7.00
C GLY A 15 15.63 15.87 -8.50
N GLY A 16 14.37 15.74 -8.93
CA GLY A 16 13.99 15.38 -10.30
C GLY A 16 13.82 13.86 -10.49
N ASN A 17 13.49 13.44 -11.71
CA ASN A 17 13.14 12.04 -12.02
C ASN A 17 14.13 11.34 -12.97
N ASP A 18 15.32 11.92 -13.17
CA ASP A 18 16.33 11.31 -14.04
C ASP A 18 16.95 10.05 -13.40
N ARG A 19 16.84 8.92 -14.12
CA ARG A 19 17.26 7.61 -13.60
C ARG A 19 18.77 7.46 -13.45
N GLU A 20 19.56 8.00 -14.37
CA GLU A 20 21.01 7.88 -14.32
C GLU A 20 21.61 8.71 -13.19
N ASN A 21 21.08 9.91 -12.96
CA ASN A 21 21.43 10.72 -11.80
C ASN A 21 21.09 10.01 -10.49
N LYS A 22 19.93 9.36 -10.39
CA LYS A 22 19.56 8.53 -9.22
C LYS A 22 20.55 7.38 -9.03
N LYS A 23 20.88 6.63 -10.09
CA LYS A 23 21.86 5.54 -10.03
C LYS A 23 23.21 6.03 -9.51
N GLN A 24 23.74 7.11 -10.07
CA GLN A 24 25.02 7.68 -9.64
C GLN A 24 25.01 8.15 -8.19
N PHE A 25 23.96 8.87 -7.78
CA PHE A 25 23.84 9.40 -6.42
C PHE A 25 23.77 8.29 -5.37
N TRP A 26 22.96 7.26 -5.61
CA TRP A 26 22.80 6.14 -4.68
C TRP A 26 23.91 5.09 -4.77
N GLY A 27 24.83 5.24 -5.73
CA GLY A 27 25.98 4.37 -5.92
C GLY A 27 25.62 3.03 -6.56
N ILE A 28 24.62 3.02 -7.42
CA ILE A 28 24.22 1.86 -8.22
C ILE A 28 25.23 1.68 -9.36
N VAL A 29 25.79 0.48 -9.46
CA VAL A 29 26.69 0.05 -10.53
C VAL A 29 25.97 -1.00 -11.36
N GLU A 30 25.85 -0.76 -12.67
CA GLU A 30 25.15 -1.69 -13.56
C GLU A 30 25.86 -3.05 -13.60
N GLY A 31 25.06 -4.12 -13.47
CA GLY A 31 25.56 -5.49 -13.41
C GLY A 31 26.07 -5.94 -12.03
N ASP A 32 26.13 -5.04 -11.04
CA ASP A 32 26.49 -5.36 -9.65
C ASP A 32 25.26 -5.30 -8.74
N GLU A 33 24.63 -6.44 -8.49
CA GLU A 33 23.41 -6.53 -7.67
C GLU A 33 23.63 -6.07 -6.23
N ASP A 34 24.82 -6.26 -5.66
CA ASP A 34 25.12 -5.81 -4.29
C ASP A 34 25.06 -4.29 -4.17
N SER A 35 25.36 -3.57 -5.25
CA SER A 35 25.22 -2.11 -5.29
C SER A 35 23.74 -1.68 -5.21
N TYR A 36 22.82 -2.41 -5.85
CA TYR A 36 21.39 -2.17 -5.78
C TYR A 36 20.85 -2.44 -4.38
N LEU A 37 21.27 -3.54 -3.74
CA LEU A 37 20.84 -3.87 -2.38
C LEU A 37 21.29 -2.81 -1.37
N LYS A 38 22.57 -2.38 -1.45
CA LYS A 38 23.08 -1.29 -0.60
C LYS A 38 22.38 0.03 -0.86
N ALA A 39 22.06 0.33 -2.12
CA ALA A 39 21.32 1.52 -2.51
C ALA A 39 19.88 1.48 -1.98
N ALA A 40 19.21 0.33 -2.04
CA ALA A 40 17.87 0.10 -1.52
C ALA A 40 17.83 0.29 0.01
N GLU A 41 18.80 -0.25 0.74
CA GLU A 41 18.94 -0.02 2.19
C GLU A 41 19.16 1.45 2.52
N LYS A 42 20.09 2.13 1.83
CA LYS A 42 20.34 3.57 2.04
C LYS A 42 19.09 4.41 1.75
N TYR A 43 18.35 4.07 0.70
CA TYR A 43 17.13 4.77 0.36
C TYR A 43 16.06 4.57 1.43
N ALA A 44 15.85 3.34 1.92
CA ALA A 44 14.97 3.07 3.06
C ALA A 44 15.34 3.91 4.29
N LEU A 45 16.63 4.00 4.63
CA LEU A 45 17.10 4.83 5.75
C LEU A 45 16.82 6.32 5.53
N ALA A 46 16.94 6.83 4.30
CA ALA A 46 16.58 8.22 3.99
C ALA A 46 15.07 8.49 4.16
N ILE A 47 14.21 7.49 3.87
CA ILE A 47 12.77 7.58 4.17
C ILE A 47 12.55 7.61 5.68
N VAL A 48 13.22 6.75 6.45
CA VAL A 48 13.17 6.76 7.92
C VAL A 48 13.55 8.14 8.47
N ASP A 49 14.63 8.73 7.97
CA ASP A 49 15.04 10.09 8.35
C ASP A 49 13.97 11.13 8.02
N THR A 50 13.31 10.99 6.87
CA THR A 50 12.23 11.91 6.46
C THR A 50 11.00 11.76 7.34
N VAL A 51 10.60 10.52 7.65
CA VAL A 51 9.50 10.22 8.57
C VAL A 51 9.79 10.78 9.97
N ASN A 52 11.03 10.66 10.45
CA ASN A 52 11.45 11.22 11.73
C ASN A 52 11.48 12.76 11.70
N LYS A 53 12.02 13.36 10.65
CA LYS A 53 12.14 14.82 10.48
C LYS A 53 10.78 15.52 10.57
N TYR A 54 9.77 14.95 9.90
CA TYR A 54 8.41 15.53 9.92
C TYR A 54 7.53 14.96 11.04
N ASN A 55 8.09 14.12 11.91
CA ASN A 55 7.35 13.42 12.96
C ASN A 55 6.08 12.72 12.45
N ALA A 56 6.18 12.08 11.27
CA ALA A 56 5.10 11.29 10.72
C ALA A 56 5.02 9.93 11.42
N ASP A 57 3.82 9.34 11.45
CA ASP A 57 3.56 8.07 12.13
C ASP A 57 4.07 6.84 11.37
N GLY A 58 4.49 7.00 10.12
CA GLY A 58 4.97 5.90 9.30
C GLY A 58 5.10 6.24 7.82
N PHE A 59 5.33 5.19 7.04
CA PHE A 59 5.43 5.24 5.59
C PHE A 59 4.44 4.26 4.94
N ASP A 60 3.76 4.76 3.93
CA ASP A 60 2.87 4.03 3.05
C ASP A 60 3.52 3.99 1.66
N TYR A 61 3.87 2.80 1.23
CA TYR A 61 4.57 2.59 -0.02
C TYR A 61 3.57 2.28 -1.13
N ASP A 62 3.43 3.20 -2.09
CA ASP A 62 2.61 3.00 -3.29
C ASP A 62 3.38 2.18 -4.34
N ILE A 63 2.97 0.91 -4.49
CA ILE A 63 3.64 -0.12 -5.29
C ILE A 63 2.88 -0.33 -6.60
N GLU A 64 3.12 0.53 -7.58
CA GLU A 64 2.44 0.48 -8.87
C GLU A 64 3.35 0.73 -10.09
N ASP A 65 4.67 0.86 -9.89
CA ASP A 65 5.65 1.12 -10.95
C ASP A 65 6.88 0.21 -10.86
N GLN A 66 7.59 0.03 -11.96
CA GLN A 66 8.78 -0.81 -12.09
C GLN A 66 10.03 0.05 -12.34
N GLY A 67 11.17 -0.39 -11.82
CA GLY A 67 12.42 0.33 -12.01
C GLY A 67 13.61 -0.36 -11.34
N THR A 68 14.50 0.45 -10.80
CA THR A 68 15.68 -0.01 -10.08
C THR A 68 15.33 -0.66 -8.74
N LEU A 69 14.23 -0.26 -8.09
CA LEU A 69 13.76 -0.83 -6.83
C LEU A 69 12.78 -1.99 -7.03
N ILE A 70 11.66 -1.75 -7.73
CA ILE A 70 10.68 -2.79 -8.05
C ILE A 70 11.08 -3.46 -9.37
N ASN A 71 11.49 -4.73 -9.30
CA ASN A 71 11.86 -5.49 -10.47
C ASN A 71 11.59 -6.98 -10.24
N ALA A 72 10.71 -7.58 -11.04
CA ALA A 72 10.33 -9.00 -10.88
C ALA A 72 11.50 -9.99 -11.06
N SER A 73 12.57 -9.61 -11.78
CA SER A 73 13.78 -10.43 -11.89
C SER A 73 14.72 -10.29 -10.69
N TYR A 74 14.52 -9.26 -9.88
CA TYR A 74 15.36 -8.93 -8.72
C TYR A 74 14.51 -8.54 -7.49
N PRO A 75 13.60 -9.43 -7.02
CA PRO A 75 12.68 -9.14 -5.91
C PRO A 75 13.40 -8.83 -4.58
N GLN A 76 14.64 -9.30 -4.41
CA GLN A 76 15.46 -9.02 -3.22
C GLN A 76 15.67 -7.52 -2.97
N ARG A 77 15.56 -6.67 -4.00
CA ARG A 77 15.74 -5.22 -3.86
C ARG A 77 14.62 -4.59 -3.04
N VAL A 78 13.37 -4.89 -3.39
CA VAL A 78 12.21 -4.44 -2.60
C VAL A 78 12.16 -5.12 -1.24
N GLU A 79 12.61 -6.38 -1.14
CA GLU A 79 12.71 -7.07 0.14
C GLU A 79 13.67 -6.36 1.10
N VAL A 80 14.91 -6.08 0.69
CA VAL A 80 15.89 -5.35 1.52
C VAL A 80 15.38 -3.97 1.93
N PHE A 81 14.74 -3.26 1.00
CA PHE A 81 14.13 -1.97 1.27
C PHE A 81 13.04 -2.06 2.35
N MET A 82 12.05 -2.94 2.17
CA MET A 82 10.91 -3.07 3.10
C MET A 82 11.33 -3.63 4.46
N GLN A 83 12.24 -4.61 4.49
CA GLN A 83 12.76 -5.15 5.75
C GLN A 83 13.60 -4.12 6.52
N THR A 84 14.33 -3.23 5.81
CA THR A 84 15.04 -2.12 6.44
C THR A 84 14.06 -1.12 7.07
N LEU A 85 13.02 -0.71 6.34
CA LEU A 85 11.96 0.16 6.88
C LEU A 85 11.33 -0.45 8.13
N ARG A 86 10.90 -1.72 8.05
CA ARG A 86 10.29 -2.43 9.17
C ARG A 86 11.19 -2.45 10.40
N ARG A 87 12.46 -2.83 10.23
CA ARG A 87 13.45 -2.90 11.31
C ARG A 87 13.63 -1.56 12.03
N GLU A 88 13.66 -0.45 11.29
CA GLU A 88 13.81 0.88 11.90
C GLU A 88 12.51 1.38 12.53
N PHE A 89 11.36 1.11 11.90
CA PHE A 89 10.06 1.49 12.42
C PHE A 89 9.66 0.71 13.68
N ASP A 90 10.12 -0.54 13.85
CA ASP A 90 9.94 -1.30 15.08
C ASP A 90 10.59 -0.64 16.30
N LYS A 91 11.71 0.08 16.10
CA LYS A 91 12.39 0.80 17.19
C LYS A 91 11.59 1.99 17.70
N THR A 92 10.66 2.50 16.89
CA THR A 92 9.95 3.75 17.12
C THR A 92 8.42 3.61 17.13
N GLY A 93 7.91 2.39 16.90
CA GLY A 93 6.47 2.10 16.84
C GLY A 93 5.77 2.72 15.64
N LYS A 94 6.49 2.89 14.52
CA LYS A 94 5.95 3.51 13.30
C LYS A 94 5.29 2.48 12.38
N LEU A 95 4.33 2.97 11.57
CA LEU A 95 3.58 2.16 10.62
C LEU A 95 4.36 1.93 9.33
N LEU A 96 4.28 0.70 8.82
CA LEU A 96 4.65 0.33 7.46
C LEU A 96 3.42 -0.20 6.74
N VAL A 97 3.01 0.51 5.69
CA VAL A 97 1.84 0.19 4.87
C VAL A 97 2.31 -0.01 3.43
N ALA A 98 1.63 -0.90 2.71
CA ALA A 98 1.76 -1.03 1.26
C ALA A 98 0.43 -0.69 0.61
N ASP A 99 0.44 0.26 -0.32
CA ASP A 99 -0.67 0.60 -1.21
C ASP A 99 -0.44 -0.09 -2.56
N ILE A 100 -1.40 -0.92 -3.00
CA ILE A 100 -1.26 -1.80 -4.16
C ILE A 100 -2.50 -1.69 -5.06
N PRO A 101 -2.35 -1.60 -6.39
CA PRO A 101 -3.47 -1.56 -7.32
C PRO A 101 -4.51 -2.68 -7.13
N GLY A 102 -5.78 -2.30 -7.03
CA GLY A 102 -6.91 -3.20 -6.78
C GLY A 102 -7.45 -3.84 -8.06
N GLY A 103 -6.73 -4.81 -8.60
CA GLY A 103 -7.19 -5.64 -9.72
C GLY A 103 -6.29 -6.84 -9.98
N LYS A 104 -6.85 -7.98 -10.39
CA LYS A 104 -6.08 -9.23 -10.54
C LYS A 104 -4.89 -9.11 -11.50
N ALA A 105 -5.01 -8.29 -12.55
CA ALA A 105 -3.94 -8.04 -13.51
C ALA A 105 -2.70 -7.36 -12.89
N TRP A 106 -2.86 -6.73 -11.73
CA TRP A 106 -1.82 -5.97 -11.05
C TRP A 106 -1.24 -6.70 -9.82
N LEU A 107 -1.72 -7.90 -9.50
CA LEU A 107 -1.25 -8.67 -8.34
C LEU A 107 0.21 -9.14 -8.48
N SER A 108 0.88 -8.90 -9.61
CA SER A 108 2.34 -9.01 -9.71
C SER A 108 3.07 -8.08 -8.73
N TYR A 109 2.51 -6.89 -8.43
CA TYR A 109 3.06 -5.96 -7.42
C TYR A 109 2.87 -6.43 -5.98
N TYR A 110 1.85 -7.24 -5.73
CA TYR A 110 1.69 -7.93 -4.45
C TYR A 110 2.63 -9.15 -4.36
N ASN A 111 2.64 -9.98 -5.40
CA ASN A 111 3.40 -11.24 -5.45
C ASN A 111 4.93 -11.05 -5.46
N ILE A 112 5.44 -9.86 -5.78
CA ILE A 112 6.88 -9.57 -5.70
C ILE A 112 7.37 -9.47 -4.25
N LEU A 113 6.49 -9.15 -3.30
CA LEU A 113 6.84 -9.05 -1.88
C LEU A 113 7.08 -10.45 -1.33
N SER A 114 8.04 -10.62 -0.43
CA SER A 114 8.24 -11.92 0.22
C SER A 114 7.18 -12.17 1.32
N ASP A 115 6.95 -13.44 1.69
CA ASP A 115 6.07 -13.80 2.82
C ASP A 115 6.45 -13.03 4.10
N GLU A 116 7.75 -12.79 4.32
CA GLU A 116 8.24 -12.04 5.48
C GLU A 116 7.83 -10.57 5.43
N VAL A 117 7.99 -9.92 4.26
CA VAL A 117 7.55 -8.52 4.07
C VAL A 117 6.05 -8.42 4.28
N VAL A 118 5.26 -9.25 3.58
CA VAL A 118 3.79 -9.25 3.67
C VAL A 118 3.32 -9.43 5.11
N LYS A 119 3.91 -10.36 5.85
CA LYS A 119 3.58 -10.60 7.26
C LYS A 119 3.90 -9.39 8.15
N SER A 120 4.93 -8.63 7.82
CA SER A 120 5.45 -7.51 8.62
C SER A 120 4.73 -6.18 8.42
N LEU A 121 3.91 -6.06 7.36
CA LEU A 121 3.09 -4.88 7.11
C LEU A 121 2.04 -4.71 8.21
N ASP A 122 1.76 -3.46 8.58
CA ASP A 122 0.66 -3.13 9.50
C ASP A 122 -0.68 -3.20 8.76
N TYR A 123 -0.74 -2.62 7.56
CA TYR A 123 -1.89 -2.64 6.67
C TYR A 123 -1.48 -2.84 5.21
N ILE A 124 -2.41 -3.36 4.41
CA ILE A 124 -2.31 -3.35 2.95
C ILE A 124 -3.51 -2.57 2.42
N VAL A 125 -3.26 -1.44 1.76
CA VAL A 125 -4.27 -0.62 1.12
C VAL A 125 -4.43 -1.09 -0.31
N TRP A 126 -5.66 -1.40 -0.71
CA TRP A 126 -5.97 -1.89 -2.06
C TRP A 126 -6.72 -0.80 -2.82
N GLN A 127 -6.20 -0.42 -3.99
CA GLN A 127 -6.80 0.60 -4.87
C GLN A 127 -7.98 0.04 -5.66
N THR A 128 -9.03 -0.38 -4.94
CA THR A 128 -10.23 -1.04 -5.49
C THR A 128 -11.28 -0.01 -5.93
N TYR A 129 -10.85 1.04 -6.62
CA TYR A 129 -11.58 2.30 -6.73
C TYR A 129 -13.00 2.18 -7.27
N GLU A 130 -13.23 1.26 -8.20
CA GLU A 130 -14.53 1.01 -8.83
C GLU A 130 -15.10 -0.39 -8.53
N ALA A 131 -14.73 -0.98 -7.38
CA ALA A 131 -15.17 -2.32 -7.01
C ALA A 131 -16.40 -2.29 -6.08
N GLY A 132 -17.48 -2.95 -6.51
CA GLY A 132 -18.59 -3.39 -5.65
C GLY A 132 -18.33 -4.76 -5.02
N HIS A 133 -19.29 -5.28 -4.25
CA HIS A 133 -19.11 -6.50 -3.42
C HIS A 133 -18.64 -7.73 -4.20
N SER A 134 -19.29 -8.04 -5.34
CA SER A 134 -18.91 -9.20 -6.14
C SER A 134 -17.50 -9.09 -6.74
N SER A 135 -17.11 -7.87 -7.15
CA SER A 135 -15.77 -7.59 -7.64
C SER A 135 -14.72 -7.72 -6.52
N LEU A 136 -15.04 -7.28 -5.30
CA LEU A 136 -14.16 -7.44 -4.14
C LEU A 136 -13.99 -8.91 -3.74
N ASP A 137 -15.08 -9.69 -3.71
CA ASP A 137 -14.99 -11.12 -3.44
C ASP A 137 -14.16 -11.85 -4.50
N ASP A 138 -14.37 -11.53 -5.77
CA ASP A 138 -13.56 -12.09 -6.86
C ASP A 138 -12.09 -11.68 -6.74
N PHE A 139 -11.82 -10.41 -6.40
CA PHE A 139 -10.47 -9.89 -6.18
C PHE A 139 -9.74 -10.63 -5.04
N PHE A 140 -10.38 -10.82 -3.89
CA PHE A 140 -9.74 -11.47 -2.76
C PHE A 140 -9.68 -12.99 -2.88
N THR A 141 -10.78 -13.62 -3.30
CA THR A 141 -10.99 -15.08 -3.15
C THR A 141 -11.19 -15.83 -4.47
N GLY A 142 -11.50 -15.12 -5.55
CA GLY A 142 -11.63 -15.71 -6.87
C GLY A 142 -10.32 -16.31 -7.38
N SER A 143 -10.41 -17.16 -8.40
CA SER A 143 -9.23 -17.74 -9.05
C SER A 143 -8.31 -16.62 -9.56
N GLY A 144 -7.01 -16.70 -9.23
CA GLY A 144 -6.02 -15.66 -9.54
C GLY A 144 -6.18 -14.38 -8.71
N GLY A 145 -7.05 -14.35 -7.70
CA GLY A 145 -7.16 -13.27 -6.72
C GLY A 145 -6.09 -13.33 -5.63
N VAL A 146 -6.17 -12.41 -4.65
CA VAL A 146 -5.20 -12.24 -3.56
C VAL A 146 -4.86 -13.57 -2.87
N LYS A 147 -5.85 -14.43 -2.58
CA LYS A 147 -5.67 -15.75 -1.95
C LYS A 147 -4.74 -16.70 -2.70
N SER A 148 -4.57 -16.49 -4.01
CA SER A 148 -3.70 -17.30 -4.87
C SER A 148 -2.22 -17.01 -4.62
N TYR A 149 -1.90 -15.91 -3.92
CA TYR A 149 -0.55 -15.47 -3.59
C TYR A 149 -0.40 -15.41 -2.07
N HIS A 150 0.78 -15.77 -1.56
CA HIS A 150 1.02 -15.86 -0.11
C HIS A 150 -0.07 -16.68 0.61
N THR A 151 -0.51 -17.80 0.03
CA THR A 151 -1.75 -18.50 0.42
C THR A 151 -1.84 -18.83 1.91
N LYS A 152 -0.70 -19.12 2.56
CA LYS A 152 -0.64 -19.41 4.01
C LYS A 152 -0.89 -18.18 4.89
N LEU A 153 -0.72 -16.99 4.33
CA LEU A 153 -0.91 -15.70 5.00
C LEU A 153 -2.26 -15.06 4.70
N PHE A 154 -3.10 -15.66 3.83
CA PHE A 154 -4.32 -15.02 3.34
C PHE A 154 -5.23 -14.47 4.45
N GLU A 155 -5.43 -15.20 5.54
CA GLU A 155 -6.22 -14.68 6.65
C GLU A 155 -5.57 -13.43 7.29
N ASN A 156 -4.25 -13.45 7.50
CA ASN A 156 -3.53 -12.29 8.04
C ASN A 156 -3.59 -11.09 7.09
N VAL A 157 -3.44 -11.35 5.80
CA VAL A 157 -3.53 -10.36 4.72
C VAL A 157 -4.91 -9.72 4.73
N LEU A 158 -5.98 -10.52 4.67
CA LEU A 158 -7.33 -10.00 4.62
C LEU A 158 -7.66 -9.18 5.87
N ARG A 159 -7.29 -9.65 7.07
CA ARG A 159 -7.46 -8.91 8.33
C ARG A 159 -6.71 -7.58 8.42
N LYS A 160 -5.74 -7.35 7.53
CA LYS A 160 -4.98 -6.10 7.39
C LYS A 160 -5.34 -5.30 6.14
N SER A 161 -6.24 -5.83 5.30
CA SER A 161 -6.66 -5.20 4.05
C SER A 161 -7.58 -4.00 4.31
N ILE A 162 -7.23 -2.87 3.71
CA ILE A 162 -8.08 -1.68 3.61
C ILE A 162 -8.53 -1.58 2.15
N VAL A 163 -9.83 -1.70 1.89
CA VAL A 163 -10.38 -1.48 0.54
C VAL A 163 -10.57 0.01 0.31
N THR A 164 -10.37 0.50 -0.91
CA THR A 164 -10.52 1.93 -1.19
C THR A 164 -11.43 2.20 -2.37
N ALA A 165 -12.15 3.32 -2.30
CA ALA A 165 -12.88 3.91 -3.40
C ALA A 165 -12.22 5.23 -3.82
N THR A 166 -12.54 5.75 -5.01
CA THR A 166 -12.06 7.08 -5.43
C THR A 166 -13.13 8.15 -5.24
N PHE A 167 -12.74 9.31 -4.69
CA PHE A 167 -13.55 10.52 -4.68
C PHE A 167 -13.16 11.53 -5.73
N GLU A 168 -12.02 11.32 -6.41
CA GLU A 168 -11.50 12.21 -7.47
C GLU A 168 -12.57 12.51 -8.52
N ARG A 169 -13.35 11.49 -8.87
CA ARG A 169 -14.45 11.57 -9.82
C ARG A 169 -15.77 11.47 -9.06
N ALA A 170 -16.54 12.56 -9.09
CA ALA A 170 -17.82 12.65 -8.36
C ALA A 170 -18.81 11.51 -8.71
N VAL A 171 -18.78 11.01 -9.95
CA VAL A 171 -19.63 9.91 -10.40
C VAL A 171 -19.31 8.58 -9.71
N ASP A 172 -18.06 8.38 -9.27
CA ASP A 172 -17.59 7.12 -8.69
C ASP A 172 -17.70 7.07 -7.17
N LYS A 173 -18.06 8.19 -6.51
CA LYS A 173 -18.25 8.25 -5.06
C LYS A 173 -19.24 7.21 -4.51
N HIS A 174 -20.16 6.72 -5.35
CA HIS A 174 -21.11 5.69 -4.95
C HIS A 174 -20.43 4.38 -4.55
N TYR A 175 -19.26 4.04 -5.13
CA TYR A 175 -18.51 2.84 -4.73
C TYR A 175 -18.10 2.86 -3.26
N PHE A 176 -17.77 4.02 -2.70
CA PHE A 176 -17.48 4.12 -1.26
C PHE A 176 -18.71 3.75 -0.41
N THR A 177 -19.90 4.17 -0.83
CA THR A 177 -21.16 3.83 -0.17
C THR A 177 -21.47 2.34 -0.30
N GLU A 178 -21.12 1.70 -1.41
CA GLU A 178 -21.26 0.26 -1.58
C GLU A 178 -20.26 -0.51 -0.71
N GLN A 179 -18.99 -0.11 -0.72
CA GLN A 179 -17.90 -0.74 0.01
C GLN A 179 -18.09 -0.70 1.54
N GLN A 180 -18.81 0.30 2.08
CA GLN A 180 -19.01 0.42 3.54
C GLN A 180 -19.77 -0.76 4.17
N THR A 181 -20.56 -1.49 3.38
CA THR A 181 -21.33 -2.68 3.84
C THR A 181 -20.76 -3.98 3.29
N TYR A 182 -19.56 -3.94 2.70
CA TYR A 182 -18.91 -5.12 2.21
C TYR A 182 -18.46 -6.01 3.37
N HIS A 183 -18.88 -7.26 3.33
CA HIS A 183 -18.41 -8.33 4.19
C HIS A 183 -17.94 -9.48 3.30
N PRO A 184 -16.65 -9.87 3.33
CA PRO A 184 -16.14 -10.89 2.42
C PRO A 184 -16.89 -12.22 2.55
N ALA A 185 -17.30 -12.81 1.43
CA ALA A 185 -18.07 -14.07 1.44
C ALA A 185 -17.32 -15.25 2.07
N CYS A 186 -15.99 -15.14 2.21
CA CYS A 186 -15.17 -16.14 2.91
C CYS A 186 -15.25 -16.08 4.44
N GLY A 187 -15.97 -15.10 5.02
CA GLY A 187 -16.20 -14.97 6.45
C GLY A 187 -15.01 -14.43 7.26
N ILE A 188 -13.98 -13.91 6.57
CA ILE A 188 -12.83 -13.23 7.20
C ILE A 188 -13.00 -11.74 6.93
N GLU A 189 -13.21 -10.95 7.97
CA GLU A 189 -13.38 -9.51 7.85
C GLU A 189 -12.06 -8.82 7.46
N HIS A 190 -12.19 -7.79 6.63
CA HIS A 190 -11.10 -6.90 6.29
C HIS A 190 -10.90 -5.83 7.37
N ALA A 191 -9.77 -5.11 7.33
CA ALA A 191 -9.40 -4.15 8.38
C ALA A 191 -10.27 -2.88 8.36
N GLY A 192 -10.66 -2.43 7.18
CA GLY A 192 -11.49 -1.23 7.02
C GLY A 192 -11.55 -0.76 5.59
N MET A 193 -11.92 0.51 5.41
CA MET A 193 -11.97 1.15 4.09
C MET A 193 -11.37 2.55 4.08
N GLY A 194 -11.05 3.06 2.90
CA GLY A 194 -10.51 4.41 2.68
C GLY A 194 -11.00 5.04 1.37
N ALA A 195 -10.63 6.29 1.14
CA ALA A 195 -10.94 7.01 -0.10
C ALA A 195 -9.72 7.75 -0.64
N TYR A 196 -9.44 7.60 -1.93
CA TYR A 196 -8.51 8.48 -2.64
C TYR A 196 -9.17 9.84 -2.88
N HIS A 197 -8.44 10.94 -2.64
CA HIS A 197 -8.98 12.31 -2.53
C HIS A 197 -10.10 12.45 -1.47
N ILE A 198 -9.87 11.93 -0.26
CA ILE A 198 -10.83 11.97 0.85
C ILE A 198 -11.37 13.39 1.14
N GLU A 199 -10.55 14.43 0.92
CA GLU A 199 -10.90 15.83 1.09
C GLU A 199 -12.01 16.31 0.15
N TYR A 200 -12.30 15.59 -0.94
CA TYR A 200 -13.44 15.92 -1.80
C TYR A 200 -14.79 15.64 -1.14
N ASP A 201 -14.81 15.00 0.04
CA ASP A 201 -15.99 14.86 0.90
C ASP A 201 -16.11 15.99 1.94
N TYR A 202 -15.11 16.87 2.07
CA TYR A 202 -15.07 17.91 3.10
C TYR A 202 -16.28 18.85 3.06
N ALA A 203 -16.69 19.31 1.87
CA ALA A 203 -17.72 20.35 1.71
C ALA A 203 -19.16 19.91 2.06
N GLY A 204 -19.37 18.66 2.50
CA GLY A 204 -20.67 18.20 2.96
C GLY A 204 -21.10 18.78 4.31
N ASN A 205 -22.33 18.49 4.75
CA ASN A 205 -22.83 18.90 6.06
C ASN A 205 -23.42 17.70 6.82
N PRO A 206 -22.81 17.23 7.92
CA PRO A 206 -21.55 17.71 8.49
C PRO A 206 -20.36 17.46 7.55
N ASP A 207 -19.22 18.14 7.76
CA ASP A 207 -17.99 17.92 6.99
C ASP A 207 -17.65 16.42 6.95
N TYR A 208 -17.30 15.90 5.76
CA TYR A 208 -17.07 14.48 5.50
C TYR A 208 -18.29 13.56 5.74
N PRO A 209 -19.47 13.84 5.15
CA PRO A 209 -20.68 13.08 5.45
C PRO A 209 -20.61 11.61 5.01
N ALA A 210 -19.99 11.32 3.87
CA ALA A 210 -19.89 9.94 3.36
C ALA A 210 -18.91 9.12 4.22
N VAL A 211 -17.75 9.70 4.55
CA VAL A 211 -16.76 9.05 5.43
C VAL A 211 -17.33 8.77 6.81
N ARG A 212 -18.05 9.73 7.40
CA ARG A 212 -18.70 9.54 8.71
C ARG A 212 -19.76 8.44 8.67
N ALA A 213 -20.56 8.39 7.60
CA ALA A 213 -21.57 7.34 7.41
C ALA A 213 -20.90 5.96 7.33
N ALA A 214 -19.81 5.83 6.57
CA ALA A 214 -19.07 4.60 6.44
C ALA A 214 -18.43 4.12 7.76
N ILE A 215 -17.84 5.03 8.55
CA ILE A 215 -17.31 4.69 9.88
C ILE A 215 -18.41 4.11 10.77
N ALA A 216 -19.60 4.73 10.78
CA ALA A 216 -20.74 4.26 11.55
C ALA A 216 -21.30 2.92 11.05
N ALA A 217 -21.24 2.67 9.73
CA ALA A 217 -21.66 1.40 9.13
C ALA A 217 -20.69 0.26 9.46
N GLN A 218 -19.38 0.49 9.38
CA GLN A 218 -18.35 -0.51 9.69
C GLN A 218 -18.18 -0.75 11.19
N ASN A 219 -18.51 0.23 12.02
CA ASN A 219 -18.41 0.16 13.48
C ASN A 219 -19.77 0.50 14.10
N PRO A 220 -20.79 -0.35 13.92
CA PRO A 220 -22.11 -0.07 14.44
C PRO A 220 -22.05 0.03 15.97
N PRO A 221 -22.84 0.92 16.59
CA PRO A 221 -22.90 1.03 18.05
C PRO A 221 -23.19 -0.34 18.67
N ILE A 222 -22.41 -0.71 19.69
CA ILE A 222 -22.68 -1.92 20.46
C ILE A 222 -24.04 -1.73 21.13
N LYS A 223 -25.02 -2.52 20.69
CA LYS A 223 -26.33 -2.59 21.37
C LYS A 223 -26.13 -3.38 22.66
N ASN A 224 -25.99 -2.66 23.77
CA ASN A 224 -26.07 -3.22 25.12
C ASN A 224 -27.49 -3.66 25.45
#